data_AF-A0A964IEW1-F1
#
_entry.id   AF-A0A964IEW1-F1
#
_cell.length_a   1.000
_cell.length_b   1.000
_cell.length_c   1.000
_cell.angle_alpha   90.00
_cell.angle_beta   90.00
_cell.angle_gamma   90.00
#
_symmetry.space_group_name_H-M   'P 1'
#
loop_
_entity.id
_entity.type
_entity.pdbx_description
1 polymer ?
#
loop_
_entity_poly.entity_id
_entity_poly.type
_entity_poly.pdbx_seq_one_letter_code
_entity_poly.pdbx_strand_id
1 'polypeptide(L)'
;MEDYTNKYKGETVELALFGGEYQEGVLTAYCSIEDVPHIELNGHILVPLQNVASLHCSSRCDAPEPDWPPRGLDGIDRDGTDDEDDSPL
;
A
#
# COMPACT_ATOMS: atom_id res chain seq x y z
N MET A 1 -12.97 -6.95 -11.94
CA MET A 1 -12.06 -6.15 -11.09
C MET A 1 -10.71 -6.24 -11.76
N GLU A 2 -10.11 -5.11 -12.15
CA GLU A 2 -8.79 -5.12 -12.80
C GLU A 2 -7.73 -5.55 -11.77
N ASP A 3 -6.87 -6.49 -12.16
CA ASP A 3 -5.78 -6.95 -11.32
C ASP A 3 -4.63 -5.94 -11.39
N TYR A 4 -4.69 -4.93 -10.51
CA TYR A 4 -3.65 -3.90 -10.39
C TYR A 4 -2.37 -4.41 -9.71
N THR A 5 -2.36 -5.64 -9.17
CA THR A 5 -1.20 -6.15 -8.41
C THR A 5 -0.02 -6.50 -9.32
N ASN A 6 -0.28 -6.88 -10.57
CA ASN A 6 0.76 -7.11 -11.58
C ASN A 6 1.61 -5.86 -11.85
N LYS A 7 1.09 -4.66 -11.59
CA LYS A 7 1.81 -3.39 -11.80
C LYS A 7 3.01 -3.23 -10.87
N TYR A 8 3.03 -3.94 -9.74
CA TYR A 8 4.03 -3.82 -8.70
C TYR A 8 4.94 -5.05 -8.61
N LYS A 9 4.73 -6.05 -9.48
CA LYS A 9 5.54 -7.26 -9.50
C LYS A 9 6.96 -6.92 -9.97
N GLY A 10 7.95 -7.31 -9.18
CA GLY A 10 9.37 -7.00 -9.38
C GLY A 10 9.84 -5.73 -8.68
N GLU A 11 8.93 -4.97 -8.06
CA GLU A 11 9.29 -3.76 -7.32
C GLU A 11 9.75 -4.08 -5.90
N THR A 12 10.67 -3.28 -5.38
CA THR A 12 10.99 -3.26 -3.95
C THR A 12 9.81 -2.66 -3.19
N VAL A 13 9.37 -3.38 -2.16
CA VAL A 13 8.27 -2.99 -1.29
C VAL A 13 8.67 -3.07 0.17
N GLU A 14 8.08 -2.19 0.96
CA GLU A 14 8.14 -2.19 2.42
C GLU A 14 6.78 -2.58 2.97
N LEU A 15 6.77 -3.60 3.82
CA LEU A 15 5.59 -4.13 4.49
C LEU A 15 5.63 -3.82 5.98
N ALA A 16 4.59 -3.16 6.46
CA ALA A 16 4.30 -3.09 7.88
C ALA A 16 3.29 -4.19 8.22
N LEU A 17 3.61 -4.99 9.23
CA LEU A 17 2.75 -6.06 9.72
C LEU A 17 1.98 -5.61 10.97
N PHE A 18 0.79 -6.17 11.16
CA PHE A 18 0.10 -6.07 12.44
C PHE A 18 0.98 -6.70 13.53
N GLY A 19 1.41 -5.90 14.51
CA GLY A 19 2.44 -6.29 15.49
C GLY A 19 3.65 -5.35 15.52
N GLY A 20 3.77 -4.44 14.55
CA GLY A 20 4.81 -3.40 14.51
C GLY A 20 6.12 -3.86 13.86
N GLU A 21 6.15 -5.05 13.28
CA GLU A 21 7.28 -5.55 12.50
C GLU A 21 7.26 -4.98 11.08
N TYR A 22 8.46 -4.75 10.54
CA TYR A 22 8.66 -4.26 9.18
C TYR A 22 9.48 -5.27 8.37
N GLN A 23 9.09 -5.50 7.13
CA GLN A 23 9.81 -6.36 6.19
C GLN A 23 10.01 -5.62 4.87
N GLU A 24 11.21 -5.70 4.32
CA GLU A 24 11.53 -5.18 2.99
C GLU A 24 11.82 -6.37 2.06
N GLY A 25 11.34 -6.28 0.82
CA GLY A 25 11.62 -7.30 -0.18
C GLY A 25 11.09 -6.95 -1.56
N VAL A 26 11.33 -7.83 -2.53
CA VAL A 26 10.80 -7.70 -3.88
C VAL A 26 9.45 -8.39 -3.95
N LEU A 27 8.40 -7.69 -4.38
CA LEU A 27 7.09 -8.30 -4.59
C LEU A 27 7.13 -9.20 -5.83
N THR A 28 7.07 -10.52 -5.66
CA THR A 28 7.17 -11.48 -6.77
C THR A 28 5.83 -12.04 -7.20
N ALA A 29 4.82 -12.06 -6.32
CA ALA A 29 3.48 -12.49 -6.68
C ALA A 29 2.41 -11.95 -5.72
N TYR A 30 1.18 -11.90 -6.24
CA TYR A 30 -0.05 -11.89 -5.46
C TYR A 30 -0.79 -13.19 -5.78
N CYS A 31 -1.18 -13.95 -4.76
CA CYS A 31 -1.81 -15.26 -4.96
C CYS A 31 -2.88 -15.52 -3.90
N SER A 32 -3.73 -16.52 -4.16
CA SER A 32 -4.69 -17.03 -3.18
C SER A 32 -4.38 -18.50 -2.91
N ILE A 33 -4.28 -18.88 -1.64
CA ILE A 33 -4.03 -20.24 -1.17
C ILE A 33 -5.15 -20.59 -0.22
N GLU A 34 -5.95 -21.61 -0.54
CA GLU A 34 -7.12 -21.99 0.24
C GLU A 34 -8.06 -20.81 0.54
N ASP A 35 -8.33 -19.99 -0.48
CA ASP A 35 -9.15 -18.77 -0.40
C ASP A 35 -8.59 -17.65 0.51
N VAL A 36 -7.36 -17.80 1.01
CA VAL A 36 -6.64 -16.75 1.73
C VAL A 36 -5.71 -16.00 0.77
N PRO A 37 -5.86 -14.68 0.63
CA PRO A 37 -4.99 -13.87 -0.22
C PRO A 37 -3.62 -13.65 0.45
N HIS A 38 -2.57 -13.79 -0.35
CA HIS A 38 -1.17 -13.67 0.04
C HIS A 38 -0.41 -12.79 -0.94
N ILE A 39 0.67 -12.20 -0.44
CA ILE A 39 1.76 -11.72 -1.27
C ILE A 39 2.96 -12.66 -1.12
N GLU A 40 3.76 -12.74 -2.18
CA GLU A 40 5.06 -13.39 -2.17
C GLU A 40 6.16 -12.34 -2.22
N LEU A 41 7.05 -12.36 -1.23
CA LEU A 41 8.28 -11.58 -1.21
C LEU A 41 9.47 -12.46 -1.58
N ASN A 42 10.38 -11.89 -2.37
CA ASN A 42 11.67 -12.48 -2.75
C ASN A 42 11.57 -13.88 -3.41
N GLY A 43 10.38 -14.29 -3.86
CA GLY A 43 10.12 -15.61 -4.44
C GLY A 43 10.09 -16.77 -3.45
N HIS A 44 10.06 -16.53 -2.14
CA HIS A 44 10.09 -17.61 -1.13
C HIS A 44 9.44 -17.29 0.21
N ILE A 45 8.99 -16.06 0.45
CA ILE A 45 8.30 -15.66 1.67
C ILE A 45 6.84 -15.38 1.31
N LEU A 46 5.91 -16.13 1.89
CA LEU A 46 4.47 -15.89 1.73
C LEU A 46 3.93 -15.15 2.96
N VAL A 47 3.28 -14.02 2.74
CA VAL A 47 2.65 -13.23 3.80
C VAL A 47 1.15 -13.16 3.54
N PRO A 48 0.30 -13.69 4.45
CA PRO A 48 -1.14 -13.53 4.36
C PRO A 48 -1.49 -12.05 4.51
N LEU A 49 -2.41 -11.56 3.67
CA LEU A 49 -2.81 -10.15 3.75
C LEU A 49 -3.46 -9.78 5.07
N GLN A 50 -4.05 -10.73 5.80
CA GLN A 50 -4.61 -10.45 7.13
C GLN A 50 -3.55 -9.99 8.14
N ASN A 51 -2.27 -10.28 7.87
CA ASN A 51 -1.15 -9.87 8.71
C ASN A 51 -0.54 -8.53 8.26
N VAL A 52 -0.97 -7.98 7.13
CA VAL A 52 -0.41 -6.76 6.53
C VAL A 52 -1.21 -5.55 6.97
N ALA A 53 -0.55 -4.62 7.66
CA ALA A 53 -1.13 -3.32 8.01
C ALA A 53 -1.03 -2.33 6.84
N SER A 54 0.12 -2.31 6.15
CA SER A 54 0.33 -1.46 4.96
C SER A 54 1.45 -2.01 4.07
N LEU A 55 1.35 -1.74 2.77
CA LEU A 55 2.37 -2.04 1.77
C LEU A 55 2.75 -0.76 1.04
N HIS A 56 4.04 -0.43 1.03
CA HIS A 56 4.60 0.73 0.33
C HIS A 56 5.51 0.25 -0.79
N CYS A 57 5.41 0.87 -1.97
CA CYS A 57 6.28 0.58 -3.11
C CYS A 57 7.32 1.69 -3.22
N SER A 58 8.56 1.41 -2.80
CA SER A 58 9.60 2.43 -2.63
C SER A 58 9.92 3.13 -3.95
N SER A 59 9.82 2.42 -5.08
CA SER A 59 10.05 2.95 -6.43
C SER A 59 9.08 4.04 -6.89
N ARG A 60 7.97 4.24 -6.17
CA ARG A 60 6.96 5.28 -6.49
C ARG A 60 6.91 6.43 -5.49
N CYS A 61 7.65 6.34 -4.39
CA CYS A 61 7.79 7.45 -3.45
C CYS A 61 8.73 8.55 -3.96
N ASP A 62 9.54 8.29 -4.99
CA ASP A 62 10.39 9.27 -5.67
C ASP A 62 9.72 9.94 -6.88
N ALA A 63 8.42 9.71 -7.10
CA ALA A 63 7.69 10.44 -8.14
C ALA A 63 7.69 11.93 -7.77
N PRO A 64 8.20 12.84 -8.63
CA PRO A 64 8.21 14.26 -8.33
C PRO A 64 6.78 14.72 -8.00
N GLU A 65 6.62 15.58 -6.98
CA GLU A 65 5.33 16.11 -6.47
C GLU A 65 4.20 16.32 -7.51
N PRO A 66 4.41 16.80 -8.75
CA PRO A 66 3.34 16.89 -9.75
C PRO A 66 2.61 15.57 -10.10
N ASP A 67 3.22 14.41 -9.86
CA ASP A 67 2.65 13.10 -10.20
C ASP A 67 2.10 12.33 -8.97
N TRP A 68 2.14 12.96 -7.78
CA TRP A 68 1.64 12.38 -6.53
C TRP A 68 0.51 13.21 -5.90
N PRO A 69 -0.62 12.59 -5.50
CA PRO A 69 -0.96 11.19 -5.70
C PRO A 69 -1.34 10.90 -7.17
N PRO A 70 -1.23 9.64 -7.64
CA PRO A 70 -1.70 9.23 -8.95
C PRO A 70 -3.10 9.77 -9.25
N ARG A 71 -3.28 10.38 -10.44
CA ARG A 71 -4.59 10.89 -10.89
C ARG A 71 -5.66 9.80 -10.72
N GLY A 72 -6.74 10.12 -10.01
CA GLY A 72 -7.79 9.18 -9.62
C GLY A 72 -7.81 8.79 -8.14
N LEU A 73 -6.86 9.27 -7.33
CA LEU A 73 -6.85 9.15 -5.86
C LEU A 73 -7.13 10.48 -5.13
N ASP A 74 -7.32 11.57 -5.87
CA ASP A 74 -7.58 12.94 -5.41
C ASP A 74 -8.91 13.14 -4.64
N GLY A 75 -9.73 12.09 -4.54
CA GLY A 75 -11.01 12.09 -3.82
C GLY A 75 -11.08 11.21 -2.58
N ILE A 76 -10.00 10.53 -2.18
CA ILE A 76 -10.02 9.62 -1.02
C ILE A 76 -9.65 10.34 0.28
N ASP A 77 -8.82 11.40 0.21
CA ASP A 77 -8.37 12.18 1.38
C ASP A 77 -9.27 13.39 1.73
N ARG A 78 -10.51 13.44 1.21
CA ARG A 78 -11.44 14.55 1.46
C ARG A 78 -12.73 14.13 2.16
N ASP A 79 -12.66 13.22 3.12
CA ASP A 79 -13.77 12.93 4.03
C ASP A 79 -13.30 12.97 5.49
N GLY A 80 -13.80 13.97 6.23
CA GLY A 80 -13.57 14.22 7.66
C GLY A 80 -12.46 15.26 7.91
N THR A 81 -12.71 16.55 8.09
CA THR A 81 -13.77 17.17 8.91
C THR A 81 -13.89 18.65 8.48
N ASP A 82 -15.13 19.10 8.27
CA ASP A 82 -15.49 20.50 7.99
C ASP A 82 -15.06 21.46 9.13
N ASP A 83 -14.72 22.68 8.74
CA ASP A 83 -14.55 23.87 9.56
C ASP A 83 -15.71 24.11 10.55
N GLU A 84 -15.43 24.45 11.81
CA GLU A 84 -16.16 25.46 12.63
C GLU A 84 -15.51 25.59 14.02
N ASP A 85 -14.76 26.67 14.27
CA ASP A 85 -14.91 27.65 15.38
C ASP A 85 -13.63 28.52 15.50
N ASP A 86 -13.51 29.54 14.62
CA ASP A 86 -12.62 30.68 14.87
C ASP A 86 -13.41 31.73 15.64
N SER A 87 -13.22 31.77 16.96
CA SER A 87 -13.54 32.92 17.80
C SER A 87 -12.62 32.94 19.03
N PRO A 88 -11.77 33.96 19.13
CA PRO A 88 -11.62 34.61 20.43
C PRO A 88 -11.60 36.15 20.34
N LEU A 89 -12.54 36.73 21.08
CA LEU A 89 -12.59 38.04 21.78
C LEU A 89 -12.34 39.35 21.00
#